data_AF-A0AAN8J515-F1
#
_entry.id   AF-A0AAN8J515-F1
#
_cell.length_a   1.000
_cell.length_b   1.000
_cell.length_c   1.000
_cell.angle_alpha   90.00
_cell.angle_beta   90.00
_cell.angle_gamma   90.00
#
_symmetry.space_group_name_H-M   'P 1'
#
loop_
_entity.id
_entity.type
_entity.pdbx_description
1 polymer ?
#
loop_
_entity_poly.entity_id
_entity_poly.type
_entity_poly.pdbx_seq_one_letter_code
_entity_poly.pdbx_strand_id
1 'polypeptide(L)'
;MEVDVECVCCGCQPAFCISTRIEMDQLILDQNVLAISDGYFRDMMGRHNERMVNYNKTVRYKAYRNFTLWRHGRLGSGIRRVVPSCVTTHIRQTFPSAPKCNWTIYPF
;
A
#
# COMPACT_ATOMS: atom_id res chain seq x y z
N MET A 1 16.74 15.87 -14.30
CA MET A 1 16.58 14.75 -13.36
C MET A 1 15.41 15.14 -12.46
N GLU A 2 14.19 14.78 -12.85
CA GLU A 2 13.00 15.04 -12.04
C GLU A 2 13.13 14.21 -10.77
N VAL A 3 13.31 14.88 -9.63
CA VAL A 3 13.11 14.26 -8.32
C VAL A 3 11.65 13.82 -8.30
N ASP A 4 11.44 12.51 -8.43
CA ASP A 4 10.13 11.89 -8.41
C ASP A 4 9.41 12.34 -7.14
N VAL A 5 8.36 13.16 -7.29
CA VAL A 5 7.64 13.85 -6.20
C VAL A 5 7.10 12.84 -5.16
N GLU A 6 7.06 11.57 -5.53
CA GLU A 6 6.60 10.44 -4.74
C GLU A 6 7.71 9.79 -3.86
N CYS A 7 8.97 10.21 -3.97
CA CYS A 7 10.10 9.66 -3.21
C CYS A 7 10.40 10.40 -1.89
N VAL A 8 9.39 11.04 -1.29
CA VAL A 8 9.56 11.83 -0.05
C VAL A 8 9.43 10.93 1.18
N CYS A 9 10.38 11.01 2.10
CA CYS A 9 10.33 10.32 3.39
C CYS A 9 9.31 10.99 4.34
N CYS A 10 8.89 10.30 5.41
CA CYS A 10 7.91 10.83 6.36
C CYS A 10 8.34 12.10 7.11
N GLY A 11 9.63 12.47 7.04
CA GLY A 11 10.20 13.66 7.68
C GLY A 11 10.40 13.54 9.21
N CYS A 12 10.07 12.39 9.80
CA CYS A 12 10.31 12.12 11.22
C CYS A 12 11.77 11.73 11.48
N GLN A 13 12.24 11.94 12.71
CA GLN A 13 13.53 11.38 13.16
C GLN A 13 13.53 9.84 13.03
N PRO A 14 14.68 9.20 12.79
CA PRO A 14 14.76 7.75 12.58
C PRO A 14 14.12 6.91 13.69
N ALA A 15 14.29 7.33 14.95
CA ALA A 15 13.69 6.66 16.12
C ALA A 15 12.14 6.74 16.15
N PHE A 16 11.56 7.68 15.41
CA PHE A 16 10.12 7.95 15.36
C PHE A 16 9.56 7.81 13.95
N CYS A 17 10.25 7.07 13.08
CA CYS A 17 9.79 6.83 11.73
C CYS A 17 8.39 6.22 11.74
N ILE A 18 7.49 6.70 10.88
CA ILE A 18 6.13 6.17 10.83
C ILE A 18 6.13 4.69 10.46
N SER A 19 7.09 4.23 9.66
CA SER A 19 7.21 2.83 9.26
C SER A 19 7.65 1.88 10.38
N THR A 20 8.08 2.39 11.54
CA THR A 20 8.51 1.58 12.69
C THR A 20 7.52 1.65 13.86
N ARG A 21 6.40 2.34 13.67
CA ARG A 21 5.36 2.48 14.69
C ARG A 21 4.44 1.26 14.74
N ILE A 22 3.88 0.99 15.91
CA ILE A 22 2.97 -0.15 16.11
C ILE A 22 1.70 -0.05 15.25
N GLU A 23 1.24 1.17 14.97
CA GLU A 23 0.08 1.38 14.10
C GLU A 23 0.34 0.87 12.68
N MET A 24 1.59 0.89 12.21
CA MET A 24 1.98 0.31 10.93
C MET A 24 1.58 -1.16 10.86
N ASP A 25 1.93 -1.92 11.90
CA ASP A 25 1.63 -3.34 11.97
C ASP A 25 0.12 -3.57 12.16
N GLN A 26 -0.49 -2.87 13.11
CA GLN A 26 -1.86 -3.14 13.53
C GLN A 26 -2.93 -2.64 12.54
N LEU A 27 -2.70 -1.52 11.84
CA LEU A 27 -3.73 -0.88 11.01
C LEU A 27 -3.45 -0.97 9.50
N ILE A 28 -2.18 -1.13 9.11
CA ILE A 28 -1.77 -1.08 7.70
C ILE A 28 -1.32 -2.46 7.19
N LEU A 29 -0.62 -3.25 8.00
CA LEU A 29 -0.05 -4.54 7.56
C LEU A 29 -0.82 -5.76 8.08
N ASP A 30 -1.63 -5.62 9.14
CA ASP A 30 -2.43 -6.72 9.69
C ASP A 30 -3.41 -7.30 8.66
N GLN A 31 -3.34 -8.62 8.46
CA GLN A 31 -4.12 -9.31 7.43
C GLN A 31 -5.62 -9.28 7.70
N ASN A 32 -6.06 -9.28 8.96
CA ASN A 32 -7.47 -9.24 9.32
C ASN A 32 -8.04 -7.85 9.04
N VAL A 33 -7.30 -6.79 9.37
CA VAL A 33 -7.68 -5.42 9.06
C VAL A 33 -7.75 -5.20 7.55
N LEU A 34 -6.78 -5.73 6.80
CA LEU A 34 -6.77 -5.67 5.34
C LEU A 34 -7.95 -6.44 4.72
N ALA A 35 -8.30 -7.61 5.27
CA ALA A 35 -9.45 -8.39 4.83
C ALA A 35 -10.77 -7.65 5.06
N ILE A 36 -10.97 -7.04 6.23
CA ILE A 36 -12.14 -6.20 6.53
C ILE A 36 -12.20 -5.01 5.58
N SER A 37 -11.05 -4.34 5.36
CA SER A 37 -10.95 -3.18 4.47
C SER A 37 -11.27 -3.53 3.01
N ASP A 38 -10.87 -4.72 2.57
CA ASP A 38 -11.25 -5.22 1.26
C ASP A 38 -12.73 -5.58 1.17
N GLY A 39 -13.28 -6.26 2.17
CA GLY A 39 -14.69 -6.59 2.28
C GLY A 39 -15.58 -5.35 2.21
N TYR A 40 -15.29 -4.34 3.04
CA TYR A 40 -16.02 -3.07 3.02
C TYR A 40 -15.94 -2.37 1.66
N PHE A 41 -14.77 -2.35 1.03
CA PHE A 41 -14.63 -1.75 -0.29
C PHE A 41 -15.41 -2.50 -1.37
N ARG A 42 -15.42 -3.84 -1.34
CA ARG A 42 -16.18 -4.65 -2.29
C ARG A 42 -17.68 -4.45 -2.11
N ASP A 43 -18.14 -4.37 -0.87
CA ASP A 43 -19.53 -4.10 -0.51
C ASP A 43 -19.99 -2.74 -1.05
N MET A 44 -19.26 -1.67 -0.71
CA MET A 44 -19.57 -0.31 -1.19
C MET A 44 -19.53 -0.18 -2.72
N MET A 45 -18.69 -0.96 -3.40
CA MET A 45 -18.51 -0.90 -4.85
C MET A 45 -19.36 -1.94 -5.61
N GLY A 46 -20.14 -2.79 -4.94
CA GLY A 46 -20.90 -3.87 -5.57
C GLY A 46 -20.04 -4.96 -6.25
N ARG A 47 -18.78 -5.13 -5.82
CA ARG A 47 -17.78 -6.03 -6.43
C ARG A 47 -17.67 -7.39 -5.73
N HIS A 48 -18.79 -7.94 -5.26
CA HIS A 48 -18.80 -9.16 -4.46
C HIS A 48 -18.23 -10.39 -5.19
N ASN A 49 -18.39 -10.45 -6.51
CA ASN A 49 -18.00 -11.61 -7.33
C ASN A 49 -16.66 -11.43 -8.09
N GLU A 50 -15.95 -10.30 -7.88
CA GLU A 50 -14.69 -10.04 -8.58
C GLU A 50 -13.59 -10.99 -8.06
N ARG A 51 -13.05 -11.81 -8.97
CA ARG A 51 -11.93 -12.72 -8.65
C ARG A 51 -10.66 -11.91 -8.42
N MET A 52 -9.95 -12.21 -7.34
CA MET A 52 -8.71 -11.53 -6.99
C MET A 52 -7.55 -12.11 -7.80
N VAL A 53 -7.24 -11.50 -8.95
CA VAL A 53 -6.21 -11.98 -9.88
C VAL A 53 -4.79 -11.84 -9.32
N ASN A 54 -4.54 -10.84 -8.47
CA ASN A 54 -3.23 -10.64 -7.85
C ASN A 54 -3.40 -10.24 -6.38
N TYR A 55 -3.15 -11.20 -5.48
CA TYR A 55 -3.36 -11.03 -4.05
C TYR A 55 -2.51 -9.87 -3.49
N ASN A 56 -1.19 -9.93 -3.66
CA ASN A 56 -0.28 -8.91 -3.12
C ASN A 56 -0.52 -7.52 -3.71
N LYS A 57 -0.85 -7.41 -5.00
CA LYS A 57 -1.20 -6.11 -5.60
C LYS A 57 -2.45 -5.52 -4.96
N THR A 58 -3.47 -6.34 -4.74
CA THR A 58 -4.73 -5.91 -4.12
C THR A 58 -4.50 -5.50 -2.68
N VAL A 59 -3.79 -6.33 -1.91
CA VAL A 59 -3.46 -6.05 -0.51
C VAL A 59 -2.64 -4.76 -0.36
N ARG A 60 -1.60 -4.55 -1.19
CA ARG A 60 -0.84 -3.29 -1.19
C ARG A 60 -1.73 -2.07 -1.42
N TYR A 61 -2.68 -2.15 -2.34
CA TYR A 61 -3.60 -1.06 -2.60
C TYR A 61 -4.47 -0.73 -1.37
N LYS A 62 -4.94 -1.75 -0.65
CA LYS A 62 -5.67 -1.56 0.61
C LYS A 62 -4.76 -0.98 1.70
N ALA A 63 -3.54 -1.47 1.84
CA ALA A 63 -2.57 -0.94 2.80
C ALA A 63 -2.29 0.56 2.57
N TYR A 64 -2.06 0.98 1.32
CA TYR A 64 -1.88 2.40 0.98
C TYR A 64 -3.11 3.24 1.34
N ARG A 65 -4.30 2.72 1.07
CA ARG A 65 -5.56 3.39 1.40
C ARG A 65 -5.75 3.50 2.91
N ASN A 66 -5.52 2.43 3.65
CA ASN A 66 -5.62 2.40 5.12
C ASN A 66 -4.65 3.39 5.76
N PHE A 67 -3.39 3.41 5.31
CA PHE A 67 -2.42 4.40 5.76
C PHE A 67 -2.93 5.83 5.57
N THR A 68 -3.44 6.12 4.36
CA THR A 68 -3.88 7.46 4.01
C THR A 68 -5.11 7.88 4.82
N LEU A 69 -6.04 6.94 5.08
CA LEU A 69 -7.19 7.18 5.96
C LEU A 69 -6.77 7.39 7.41
N TRP A 70 -5.90 6.55 7.95
CA TRP A 70 -5.39 6.70 9.32
C TRP A 70 -4.67 8.04 9.50
N ARG A 71 -3.81 8.43 8.54
CA ARG A 71 -2.99 9.63 8.65
C ARG A 71 -3.75 10.93 8.38
N HIS A 72 -4.73 10.91 7.47
CA HIS A 72 -5.37 12.13 6.96
C HIS A 72 -6.91 12.17 7.14
N GLY A 73 -7.52 11.10 7.65
CA GLY A 73 -8.95 11.00 7.95
C GLY A 73 -9.89 10.86 6.74
N ARG A 74 -9.53 11.38 5.57
CA ARG A 74 -10.41 11.37 4.37
C ARG A 74 -9.63 11.18 3.07
N LEU A 75 -10.11 10.27 2.22
CA LEU A 75 -9.84 10.28 0.77
C LEU A 75 -11.08 10.83 0.06
N GLY A 76 -10.88 11.80 -0.82
CA GLY A 76 -11.96 12.39 -1.62
C GLY A 76 -11.43 12.86 -2.97
N SER A 77 -12.34 13.09 -3.92
CA SER A 77 -12.01 13.65 -5.21
C SER A 77 -11.24 14.96 -5.06
N GLY A 78 -10.15 15.14 -5.80
CA GLY A 78 -9.28 16.31 -5.73
C GLY A 78 -8.23 16.31 -4.62
N ILE A 79 -8.28 15.39 -3.66
CA ILE A 79 -7.31 15.30 -2.56
C ILE A 79 -6.31 14.19 -2.85
N ARG A 80 -5.18 14.54 -3.49
CA ARG A 80 -4.04 13.63 -3.62
C ARG A 80 -3.17 13.70 -2.36
N ARG A 81 -2.92 12.55 -1.74
CA ARG A 81 -2.01 12.41 -0.59
C ARG A 81 -0.86 11.49 -0.99
N VAL A 82 0.36 11.98 -0.84
CA VAL A 82 1.57 11.19 -1.10
C VAL A 82 1.80 10.29 0.11
N VAL A 83 1.95 8.99 -0.14
CA VAL A 83 2.38 8.03 0.89
C VAL A 83 3.90 8.09 0.99
N PRO A 84 4.49 8.30 2.18
CA PRO A 84 5.94 8.43 2.30
C PRO A 84 6.71 7.19 1.84
N SER A 85 7.93 7.39 1.35
CA SER A 85 8.80 6.34 0.83
C SER A 85 9.12 5.25 1.86
N CYS A 86 9.32 5.62 3.14
CA CYS A 86 9.54 4.65 4.21
C CYS A 86 8.34 3.70 4.42
N VAL A 87 7.12 4.23 4.31
CA VAL A 87 5.88 3.46 4.44
C VAL A 87 5.66 2.58 3.21
N THR A 88 5.82 3.14 2.00
CA THR A 88 5.65 2.36 0.76
C THR A 88 6.68 1.25 0.64
N THR A 89 7.93 1.48 1.07
CA THR A 89 8.99 0.48 1.09
C THR A 89 8.63 -0.67 2.03
N HIS A 90 8.20 -0.37 3.26
CA HIS A 90 7.78 -1.39 4.21
C HIS A 90 6.63 -2.23 3.64
N ILE A 91 5.56 -1.59 3.14
CA ILE A 91 4.43 -2.29 2.52
C ILE A 91 4.86 -3.20 1.36
N ARG A 92 5.80 -2.75 0.52
CA ARG A 92 6.32 -3.53 -0.62
C ARG A 92 7.19 -4.70 -0.18
N GLN A 93 7.89 -4.60 0.95
CA GLN A 93 8.65 -5.69 1.54
C GLN A 93 7.73 -6.75 2.16
N THR A 94 6.67 -6.33 2.86
CA THR A 94 5.67 -7.24 3.44
C THR A 94 4.85 -7.96 2.36
N PHE A 95 4.49 -7.25 1.28
CA PHE A 95 3.68 -7.77 0.19
C PHE A 95 4.41 -7.61 -1.16
N PRO A 96 5.39 -8.49 -1.46
CA PRO A 96 6.21 -8.36 -2.65
C PRO A 96 5.37 -8.49 -3.93
N SER A 97 5.71 -7.72 -4.96
CA SER A 97 5.24 -8.06 -6.30
C SER A 97 5.90 -9.36 -6.73
N ALA A 98 5.14 -10.25 -7.36
CA ALA A 98 5.73 -11.37 -8.08
C ALA A 98 6.88 -10.85 -8.96
N PRO A 99 8.01 -11.58 -9.05
CA PRO A 99 9.07 -11.20 -9.96
C PRO A 99 8.46 -11.02 -11.34
N LYS A 100 8.69 -9.87 -11.97
CA LYS A 100 8.40 -9.73 -13.39
C LYS A 100 9.24 -10.83 -14.05
N CYS A 101 8.62 -11.82 -14.68
CA CYS A 101 9.36 -12.81 -15.44
C CYS A 101 10.24 -12.05 -16.44
N ASN A 102 11.56 -12.03 -16.24
CA ASN A 102 12.51 -11.53 -17.22
C ASN A 102 12.57 -12.57 -18.36
N TRP A 103 11.68 -12.47 -19.34
CA TRP A 103 11.75 -13.26 -20.57
C TRP A 103 12.87 -12.79 -21.52
N THR A 104 13.85 -12.00 -21.06
CA THR A 104 14.87 -11.40 -21.94
C THR A 104 16.14 -12.22 -22.13
N ILE A 105 16.23 -13.48 -21.71
CA ILE A 105 17.43 -14.30 -22.01
C ILE A 105 17.07 -15.79 -22.21
N TYR A 106 16.66 -16.16 -23.42
CA TYR A 106 17.03 -17.44 -24.02
C TYR A 106 17.31 -17.19 -25.51
N PRO A 107 18.58 -17.22 -25.95
CA PRO A 107 18.89 -17.29 -27.36
C PRO A 107 18.57 -18.70 -27.90
N PHE A 108 18.04 -18.75 -29.11
CA PHE A 108 17.89 -19.97 -29.92
C PHE A 108 19.25 -20.59 -30.26
#